data_AF-A0A924LED7-F1
#
_entry.id   AF-A0A924LED7-F1
#
_cell.length_a   1.000
_cell.length_b   1.000
_cell.length_c   1.000
_cell.angle_alpha   90.00
_cell.angle_beta   90.00
_cell.angle_gamma   90.00
#
_symmetry.space_group_name_H-M   'P 1'
#
loop_
_entity.id
_entity.type
_entity.pdbx_description
1 polymer ?
#
loop_
_entity_poly.entity_id
_entity_poly.type
_entity_poly.pdbx_seq_one_letter_code
_entity_poly.pdbx_strand_id
1 'polypeptide(L)'
;MTAERYLRDSPPDAFGLVLVDPPYAVPTEQVAALVAIIKKSFAEPEALFVVERATRDPFVWPEGVEPLRHKAYGDTTLWYGH
;
A
#
# COMPACT_ATOMS: atom_id res chain seq x y z
N MET A 1 3.66 17.79 2.51
CA MET A 1 4.38 16.73 3.25
C MET A 1 4.05 15.42 2.56
N THR A 2 5.01 14.56 2.25
CA THR A 2 4.76 13.28 1.56
C THR A 2 4.56 12.15 2.57
N ALA A 3 3.96 11.03 2.16
CA ALA A 3 3.73 9.88 3.05
C ALA A 3 5.05 9.32 3.60
N GLU A 4 6.08 9.21 2.75
CA GLU A 4 7.42 8.76 3.14
C GLU A 4 8.02 9.66 4.24
N ARG A 5 7.78 10.97 4.13
CA ARG A 5 8.26 11.94 5.12
C ARG A 5 7.52 11.80 6.44
N TYR A 6 6.19 11.62 6.42
CA TYR A 6 5.40 11.45 7.64
C TYR A 6 5.78 10.17 8.40
N LEU A 7 5.96 9.07 7.68
CA LEU A 7 6.34 7.79 8.28
C LEU A 7 7.68 7.88 9.01
N ARG A 8 8.66 8.60 8.45
CA ARG A 8 9.97 8.78 9.09
C ARG A 8 9.90 9.31 10.54
N ASP A 9 8.89 10.13 10.83
CA ASP A 9 8.75 10.83 12.11
C ASP A 9 7.71 10.17 13.04
N SER A 10 7.09 9.05 12.62
CA SER A 10 6.01 8.37 13.33
C SER A 10 6.51 7.25 14.26
N PRO A 11 5.80 6.95 15.38
CA PRO A 11 6.10 5.80 16.22
C PRO A 11 5.82 4.48 15.46
N PRO A 12 6.59 3.41 15.76
CA PRO A 12 6.40 2.12 15.11
C PRO A 12 5.09 1.42 15.51
N ASP A 13 4.62 0.52 14.63
CA ASP A 13 3.51 -0.42 14.83
C ASP A 13 2.18 0.21 15.32
N ALA A 14 1.71 1.23 14.60
CA ALA A 14 0.53 2.01 15.00
C ALA A 14 -0.69 1.81 14.08
N PHE A 15 -0.53 1.20 12.91
CA PHE A 15 -1.59 1.14 11.90
C PHE A 15 -2.11 -0.29 11.69
N GLY A 16 -3.35 -0.55 12.10
CA GLY A 16 -4.11 -1.76 11.73
C GLY A 16 -4.81 -1.69 10.37
N LEU A 17 -4.87 -0.50 9.74
CA LEU A 17 -5.41 -0.29 8.41
C LEU A 17 -4.57 0.76 7.67
N VAL A 18 -4.13 0.44 6.46
CA VAL A 18 -3.32 1.30 5.59
C VAL A 18 -4.03 1.46 4.25
N LEU A 19 -4.40 2.69 3.91
CA LEU A 19 -4.96 3.04 2.61
C LEU A 19 -3.90 3.77 1.78
N VAL A 20 -3.64 3.30 0.57
CA VAL A 20 -2.63 3.86 -0.34
C VAL A 20 -3.31 4.22 -1.66
N ASP A 21 -3.58 5.51 -1.83
CA ASP A 21 -4.13 6.10 -3.06
C ASP A 21 -3.13 7.12 -3.64
N PRO A 22 -2.15 6.65 -4.43
CA PRO A 22 -1.10 7.49 -4.97
C PRO A 22 -1.57 8.13 -6.29
N PRO A 23 -1.08 9.35 -6.63
CA PRO A 23 -1.33 9.93 -7.95
C PRO A 23 -0.95 8.98 -9.11
N TYR A 24 -1.70 8.99 -10.21
CA TYR A 24 -1.47 8.06 -11.34
C TYR A 24 -0.06 8.11 -11.94
N ALA A 25 0.64 9.24 -11.83
CA ALA A 25 2.01 9.38 -12.32
C ALA A 25 3.04 8.61 -11.47
N VAL A 26 2.67 8.16 -10.26
CA VAL A 26 3.54 7.37 -9.39
C VAL A 26 3.61 5.94 -9.94
N PRO A 27 4.81 5.42 -10.25
CA PRO A 27 4.98 4.04 -10.71
C PRO A 27 4.56 3.02 -9.65
N THR A 28 3.98 1.91 -10.09
CA THR A 28 3.49 0.83 -9.21
C THR A 28 4.60 0.28 -8.30
N GLU A 29 5.84 0.23 -8.78
CA GLU A 29 7.00 -0.24 -8.03
C GLU A 29 7.34 0.68 -6.84
N GLN A 30 7.15 2.00 -7.00
CA GLN A 30 7.37 2.95 -5.90
C GLN A 30 6.28 2.80 -4.84
N VAL A 31 5.04 2.52 -5.25
CA VAL A 31 3.93 2.23 -4.34
C VAL A 31 4.20 0.95 -3.56
N ALA A 32 4.70 -0.11 -4.22
CA ALA A 32 5.07 -1.35 -3.58
C ALA A 32 6.22 -1.16 -2.56
N ALA A 33 7.23 -0.35 -2.90
CA ALA A 33 8.32 -0.01 -1.99
C ALA A 33 7.81 0.75 -0.74
N LEU A 34 6.87 1.68 -0.90
CA LEU A 34 6.23 2.37 0.22
C LEU A 34 5.45 1.40 1.11
N VAL A 35 4.67 0.49 0.53
CA VAL A 35 3.94 -0.55 1.27
C VAL A 35 4.91 -1.41 2.08
N ALA A 36 6.05 -1.82 1.52
CA ALA A 36 7.06 -2.60 2.24
C ALA A 36 7.63 -1.85 3.46
N ILE A 37 7.89 -0.54 3.33
CA ILE A 37 8.37 0.30 4.44
C ILE A 37 7.32 0.38 5.54
N ILE A 38 6.05 0.60 5.17
CA ILE A 38 4.93 0.67 6.11
C ILE A 38 4.77 -0.66 6.84
N LYS A 39 4.72 -1.78 6.11
CA LYS A 39 4.56 -3.13 6.68
C LYS A 39 5.65 -3.46 7.70
N LYS A 40 6.90 -3.09 7.40
CA LYS A 40 8.04 -3.44 8.24
C LYS A 40 8.10 -2.66 9.55
N SER A 41 7.62 -1.42 9.58
CA SER A 41 8.00 -0.48 10.65
C SER A 41 6.84 0.28 11.27
N PHE A 42 5.66 0.28 10.65
CA PHE A 42 4.56 1.16 11.05
C PHE A 42 3.20 0.45 11.13
N ALA A 43 3.10 -0.72 10.51
CA ALA A 43 1.87 -1.51 10.48
C ALA A 43 1.89 -2.58 11.56
N GLU A 44 0.74 -2.81 12.18
CA GLU A 44 0.54 -3.98 13.02
C GLU A 44 0.75 -5.27 12.20
N PRO A 45 1.10 -6.41 12.84
CA PRO A 45 1.31 -7.68 12.13
C PRO A 45 0.12 -8.08 11.24
N GLU A 46 -1.10 -7.84 11.71
CA GLU A 46 -2.36 -8.19 11.02
C GLU A 46 -2.97 -7.00 10.25
N ALA A 47 -2.21 -5.93 10.03
CA ALA A 47 -2.73 -4.73 9.38
C ALA A 47 -3.29 -5.03 7.98
N LEU A 48 -4.45 -4.45 7.65
CA LEU A 48 -5.01 -4.53 6.32
C LEU A 48 -4.43 -3.42 5.44
N PHE A 49 -3.82 -3.79 4.32
CA PHE A 49 -3.43 -2.88 3.26
C PHE A 49 -4.50 -2.83 2.17
N VAL A 50 -4.84 -1.61 1.74
CA VAL A 50 -5.67 -1.36 0.56
C VAL A 50 -4.92 -0.41 -0.36
N VAL A 51 -4.58 -0.88 -1.56
CA VAL A 51 -3.86 -0.07 -2.56
C VAL A 51 -4.78 0.18 -3.74
N GLU A 52 -4.94 1.44 -4.13
CA GLU A 52 -5.64 1.84 -5.34
C GLU A 52 -4.64 1.98 -6.49
N ARG A 53 -4.90 1.32 -7.63
CA ARG A 53 -4.13 1.49 -8.88
C ARG A 53 -5.04 1.52 -10.11
N ALA A 54 -4.56 2.14 -11.17
CA ALA A 54 -5.21 2.02 -12.48
C ALA A 54 -5.26 0.57 -12.93
N THR A 55 -6.39 0.11 -13.47
CA THR A 55 -6.60 -1.29 -13.91
C THR A 55 -5.57 -1.74 -14.97
N ARG A 56 -5.06 -0.80 -15.77
CA ARG A 56 -4.03 -1.06 -16.79
C ARG A 56 -2.62 -1.29 -16.24
N ASP A 57 -2.37 -0.88 -14.99
CA ASP A 57 -1.06 -0.92 -14.33
C ASP A 57 -1.16 -1.87 -13.11
N PRO A 58 -1.13 -3.21 -13.31
CA PRO A 58 -1.39 -4.18 -12.26
C PRO A 58 -0.41 -4.04 -11.09
N PHE A 59 -0.92 -4.21 -9.86
CA PHE A 59 -0.12 -4.09 -8.65
C PHE A 59 0.47 -5.43 -8.23
N VAL A 60 1.74 -5.42 -7.87
CA VAL A 60 2.44 -6.57 -7.30
C VAL A 60 2.77 -6.24 -5.85
N TRP A 61 2.28 -7.07 -4.93
CA TRP A 61 2.57 -6.92 -3.52
C TRP A 61 4.05 -7.16 -3.23
N PRO A 62 4.68 -6.35 -2.37
CA PRO A 62 6.04 -6.62 -1.91
C PRO A 62 6.07 -7.86 -1.02
N GLU A 63 7.29 -8.39 -0.81
CA GLU A 63 7.51 -9.49 0.13
C GLU A 63 7.01 -9.14 1.55
N GLY A 64 6.41 -10.12 2.22
CA GLY A 64 5.85 -9.95 3.56
C GLY A 64 4.45 -9.34 3.60
N VAL A 65 3.82 -9.10 2.44
CA VAL A 65 2.39 -8.79 2.35
C VAL A 65 1.68 -9.89 1.58
N GLU A 66 0.74 -10.57 2.23
CA GLU A 66 -0.04 -11.65 1.63
C GLU A 66 -1.22 -11.08 0.82
N PRO A 67 -1.32 -11.35 -0.49
CA PRO A 67 -2.43 -10.89 -1.30
C PRO A 67 -3.73 -11.59 -0.89
N LEU A 68 -4.79 -10.81 -0.60
CA LEU A 68 -6.10 -11.37 -0.26
C LEU A 68 -7.04 -11.41 -1.46
N ARG A 69 -7.28 -10.26 -2.07
CA ARG A 69 -8.20 -10.10 -3.22
C ARG A 69 -7.94 -8.79 -3.94
N HIS A 70 -8.50 -8.65 -5.12
CA HIS A 70 -8.64 -7.36 -5.78
C HIS A 70 -10.05 -7.18 -6.33
N LYS A 71 -10.47 -5.93 -6.54
CA LYS A 71 -11.76 -5.61 -7.14
C LYS A 71 -11.63 -4.41 -8.08
N ALA A 72 -12.01 -4.62 -9.33
CA ALA A 72 -12.03 -3.59 -10.35
C ALA A 72 -13.34 -2.79 -10.33
N TYR A 73 -13.21 -1.48 -10.58
CA TYR A 73 -14.26 -0.48 -10.68
C TYR A 73 -13.94 0.44 -11.86
N GLY A 74 -14.35 0.03 -13.06
CA GLY A 74 -13.96 0.74 -14.29
C GLY A 74 -12.45 0.76 -14.47
N ASP A 75 -11.88 1.97 -14.53
CA ASP A 75 -10.45 2.18 -14.78
C ASP A 75 -9.56 2.05 -13.53
N THR A 76 -10.16 1.82 -12.36
CA THR A 76 -9.48 1.64 -11.08
C THR A 76 -9.63 0.22 -10.55
N THR A 77 -8.58 -0.33 -9.94
CA THR A 77 -8.60 -1.59 -9.19
C THR A 77 -8.11 -1.35 -7.76
N LEU A 78 -8.91 -1.80 -6.78
CA LEU A 78 -8.50 -1.87 -5.37
C LEU A 78 -7.89 -3.24 -5.09
N TRP A 79 -6.70 -3.24 -4.49
CA TRP A 79 -5.95 -4.42 -4.07
C TRP A 79 -5.96 -4.51 -2.55
N TYR A 80 -6.25 -5.68 -2.00
CA TYR A 80 -6.29 -5.95 -0.56
C TYR A 80 -5.21 -6.97 -0.17
N GLY A 81 -4.48 -6.74 0.93
CA GLY A 81 -3.45 -7.65 1.45
C GLY A 81 -3.15 -7.43 2.93
N HIS A 82 -2.48 -8.37 3.60
CA HIS A 82 -2.02 -8.26 4.99
C HIS A 82 -0.51 -8.26 5.09
#